data_AF-A0A0F9YZ60-F1
#
_entry.id   AF-A0A0F9YZ60-F1
#
_cell.length_a   1.000
_cell.length_b   1.000
_cell.length_c   1.000
_cell.angle_alpha   90.00
_cell.angle_beta   90.00
_cell.angle_gamma   90.00
#
_symmetry.space_group_name_H-M   'P 1'
#
loop_
_entity.id
_entity.type
_entity.pdbx_description
1 polymer ?
#
loop_
_entity_poly.entity_id
_entity_poly.type
_entity_poly.pdbx_seq_one_letter_code
_entity_poly.pdbx_strand_id
1 'polypeptide(L)'
;MLHDATERKNTYRIATKNFNFAKVIREGIIKLNSKVWIYKEGKNRNLWIVEFSKSLLKEVNVKSKQNKIDYIRGYFDAEGGISQSSKVRFYIYFCQKDKIDLEEVKNYLIELGVSCGVTHNPSKKVDPNYWRFFIRSKSYKYFAKIISSDHPEKIKLLEMKI
;
A
#
# COMPACT_ATOMS: atom_id res chain seq x y z
N MET A 1 -1.43 0.53 -4.42
CA MET A 1 -1.36 1.99 -4.68
C MET A 1 -2.67 2.52 -5.25
N LEU A 2 -3.31 1.84 -6.21
CA LEU A 2 -4.56 2.32 -6.81
C LEU A 2 -5.76 2.34 -5.87
N HIS A 3 -5.74 1.54 -4.80
CA HIS A 3 -6.80 1.52 -3.79
C HIS A 3 -7.01 2.89 -3.11
N ASP A 4 -5.96 3.72 -3.04
CA ASP A 4 -6.01 5.11 -2.51
C ASP A 4 -6.01 6.16 -3.65
N ALA A 5 -6.18 5.75 -4.91
CA ALA A 5 -6.19 6.67 -6.03
C ALA A 5 -7.58 7.25 -6.28
N THR A 6 -7.62 8.55 -6.56
CA THR A 6 -8.82 9.20 -7.12
C THR A 6 -8.86 9.00 -8.63
N GLU A 7 -9.95 8.44 -9.12
CA GLU A 7 -10.18 8.23 -10.54
C GLU A 7 -10.73 9.51 -11.22
N ARG A 8 -10.17 9.88 -12.37
CA ARG A 8 -10.68 10.94 -13.26
C ARG A 8 -11.11 10.34 -14.59
N LYS A 9 -11.57 11.13 -15.56
CA LYS A 9 -12.00 10.60 -16.86
C LYS A 9 -10.91 9.75 -17.54
N ASN A 10 -9.69 10.30 -17.62
CA ASN A 10 -8.57 9.68 -18.36
C ASN A 10 -7.35 9.33 -17.50
N THR A 11 -7.34 9.73 -16.23
CA THR A 11 -6.18 9.63 -15.34
C THR A 11 -6.54 9.02 -13.99
N TYR A 12 -5.52 8.52 -13.29
CA TYR A 12 -5.55 8.26 -11.85
C TYR A 12 -4.70 9.30 -11.13
N ARG A 13 -5.13 9.67 -9.93
CA ARG A 13 -4.40 10.58 -9.04
C ARG A 13 -4.12 9.89 -7.71
N ILE A 14 -2.84 9.71 -7.37
CA ILE A 14 -2.41 9.25 -6.05
C ILE A 14 -2.02 10.49 -5.24
N ALA A 15 -2.58 10.63 -4.05
CA ALA A 15 -2.26 11.72 -3.13
C ALA A 15 -1.35 11.22 -2.01
N THR A 16 -0.31 11.98 -1.67
CA THR A 16 0.56 11.64 -0.53
C THR A 16 1.11 12.89 0.14
N LYS A 17 1.29 12.85 1.46
CA LYS A 17 1.95 13.92 2.22
C LYS A 17 3.48 13.88 2.08
N ASN A 18 4.04 12.75 1.64
CA ASN A 18 5.48 12.53 1.54
C ASN A 18 5.97 12.75 0.10
N PHE A 19 6.69 13.85 -0.12
CA PHE A 19 7.22 14.19 -1.46
C PHE A 19 8.22 13.17 -2.00
N ASN A 20 9.04 12.57 -1.13
CA ASN A 20 10.01 11.56 -1.55
C ASN A 20 9.29 10.30 -2.03
N PHE A 21 8.22 9.90 -1.35
CA PHE A 21 7.38 8.81 -1.82
C PHE A 21 6.68 9.14 -3.15
N ALA A 22 6.19 10.38 -3.32
CA ALA A 22 5.65 10.83 -4.60
C ALA A 22 6.66 10.70 -5.75
N LYS A 23 7.95 10.98 -5.49
CA LYS A 23 9.03 10.74 -6.47
C LYS A 23 9.22 9.26 -6.77
N VAL A 24 9.21 8.38 -5.76
CA VAL A 24 9.33 6.93 -5.97
C VAL A 24 8.24 6.41 -6.92
N ILE A 25 6.99 6.82 -6.70
CA ILE A 25 5.86 6.46 -7.57
C ILE A 25 6.07 6.99 -9.00
N ARG A 26 6.49 8.26 -9.12
CA ARG A 26 6.78 8.89 -10.42
C ARG A 26 7.82 8.10 -11.20
N GLU A 27 8.94 7.75 -10.57
CA GLU A 27 9.99 6.95 -11.21
C GLU A 27 9.49 5.57 -11.62
N GLY A 28 8.63 4.94 -10.80
CA GLY A 28 7.95 3.69 -11.17
C GLY A 28 7.11 3.83 -12.44
N ILE A 29 6.33 4.90 -12.56
CA ILE A 29 5.47 5.15 -13.74
C ILE A 29 6.32 5.46 -14.98
N ILE A 30 7.41 6.21 -14.84
CA ILE A 30 8.35 6.50 -15.95
C ILE A 30 8.98 5.21 -16.46
N LYS A 31 9.40 4.30 -15.57
CA LYS A 31 9.96 2.99 -15.95
C LYS A 31 8.96 2.11 -16.70
N LEU A 32 7.67 2.29 -16.45
CA LEU A 32 6.59 1.64 -17.22
C LEU A 32 6.26 2.37 -18.54
N ASN A 33 7.14 3.27 -18.99
CA ASN A 33 7.03 4.03 -20.23
C ASN A 33 5.74 4.87 -20.34
N SER A 34 5.28 5.42 -19.20
CA SER A 34 4.10 6.29 -19.16
C SER A 34 4.45 7.70 -18.72
N LYS A 35 3.70 8.68 -19.26
CA LYS A 35 3.74 10.05 -18.79
C LYS A 35 3.13 10.14 -17.39
N VAL A 36 3.72 11.00 -16.58
CA VAL A 36 3.31 11.25 -15.19
C VAL A 36 3.57 12.70 -14.83
N TRP A 37 2.64 13.28 -14.09
CA TRP A 37 2.76 14.61 -13.51
C TRP A 37 2.89 14.50 -12.00
N ILE A 38 3.74 15.34 -11.42
CA ILE A 38 3.83 15.54 -9.99
C ILE A 38 3.60 17.01 -9.67
N TYR A 39 2.66 17.31 -8.78
CA TYR A 39 2.33 18.68 -8.39
C TYR A 39 1.77 18.76 -6.97
N LYS A 40 1.83 19.94 -6.36
CA LYS A 40 1.30 20.18 -5.01
C LYS A 40 -0.18 20.56 -5.09
N GLU A 41 -1.02 19.94 -4.28
CA GLU A 41 -2.45 20.26 -4.25
C GLU A 41 -2.72 21.52 -3.43
N GLY A 42 -2.90 22.65 -4.10
CA GLY A 42 -3.10 23.95 -3.46
C GLY A 42 -1.82 24.52 -2.84
N LYS A 43 -1.81 25.84 -2.62
CA LYS A 43 -0.62 26.57 -2.17
C LYS A 43 -0.16 26.15 -0.76
N ASN A 44 -1.13 25.95 0.14
CA ASN A 44 -0.88 25.80 1.58
C ASN A 44 -0.99 24.36 2.11
N ARG A 45 -1.51 23.41 1.32
CA ARG A 45 -1.66 22.02 1.81
C ARG A 45 -0.35 21.27 1.62
N ASN A 46 0.08 20.51 2.63
CA ASN A 46 1.19 19.60 2.48
C ASN A 46 0.74 18.28 1.84
N LEU A 47 0.33 18.36 0.57
CA LEU A 47 -0.17 17.21 -0.19
C LEU A 47 0.35 17.27 -1.63
N TRP A 48 0.95 16.17 -2.07
CA TRP A 48 1.51 15.99 -3.40
C TRP A 48 0.64 15.01 -4.18
N ILE A 49 0.42 15.31 -5.44
CA ILE A 49 -0.36 14.51 -6.37
C ILE A 49 0.59 13.94 -7.40
N VAL A 50 0.49 12.62 -7.60
CA VAL A 50 1.08 11.91 -8.73
C VAL A 50 -0.06 11.51 -9.65
N GLU A 51 -0.08 12.05 -10.86
CA GLU A 51 -1.16 11.84 -11.83
C GLU A 51 -0.63 11.17 -13.10
N PHE A 52 -1.32 10.15 -13.60
CA PHE A 52 -0.91 9.39 -14.78
C PHE A 52 -2.10 8.79 -15.53
N SER A 53 -1.88 8.40 -16.78
CA SER A 53 -2.93 7.89 -17.67
C SER A 53 -3.48 6.53 -17.20
N LYS A 54 -4.81 6.36 -17.30
CA LYS A 54 -5.47 5.06 -17.08
C LYS A 54 -5.02 3.97 -18.04
N SER A 55 -4.56 4.36 -19.24
CA SER A 55 -4.09 3.39 -20.25
C SER A 55 -2.96 2.50 -19.74
N LEU A 56 -2.20 2.96 -18.74
CA LEU A 56 -1.14 2.20 -18.08
C LEU A 56 -1.63 0.87 -17.46
N LEU A 57 -2.92 0.76 -17.17
CA LEU A 57 -3.48 -0.32 -16.34
C LEU A 57 -4.45 -1.23 -17.09
N LYS A 58 -4.68 -1.01 -18.40
CA LYS A 58 -5.73 -1.72 -19.16
C LYS A 58 -5.52 -3.23 -19.31
N GLU A 59 -4.33 -3.75 -19.06
CA GLU A 59 -3.99 -5.16 -19.29
C GLU A 59 -3.19 -5.80 -18.14
N VAL A 60 -3.24 -5.20 -16.95
CA VAL A 60 -2.47 -5.68 -15.80
C VAL A 60 -3.18 -6.86 -15.15
N ASN A 61 -2.50 -8.00 -15.09
CA ASN A 61 -2.97 -9.20 -14.41
C ASN A 61 -1.97 -9.65 -13.33
N VAL A 62 -2.44 -9.84 -12.10
CA VAL A 62 -1.62 -10.29 -10.96
C VAL A 62 -1.54 -11.81 -10.97
N LYS A 63 -0.63 -12.38 -11.76
CA LYS A 63 -0.49 -13.85 -11.89
C LYS A 63 0.77 -14.39 -11.24
N SER A 64 1.92 -13.79 -11.56
CA SER A 64 3.21 -14.30 -11.09
C SER A 64 3.44 -14.03 -9.60
N LYS A 65 4.34 -14.79 -9.00
CA LYS A 65 4.80 -14.56 -7.62
C LYS A 65 5.28 -13.11 -7.43
N GLN A 66 6.03 -12.59 -8.39
CA GLN A 66 6.54 -11.23 -8.32
C GLN A 66 5.41 -10.19 -8.40
N ASN A 67 4.41 -10.38 -9.27
CA ASN A 67 3.29 -9.45 -9.34
C ASN A 67 2.51 -9.41 -8.03
N LYS A 68 2.34 -10.56 -7.35
CA LYS A 68 1.70 -10.62 -6.02
C LYS A 68 2.51 -9.84 -4.99
N ILE A 69 3.83 -10.02 -4.98
CA ILE A 69 4.73 -9.25 -4.11
C ILE A 69 4.59 -7.74 -4.36
N ASP A 70 4.64 -7.31 -5.62
CA ASP A 70 4.55 -5.90 -5.99
C ASP A 70 3.17 -5.31 -5.69
N TYR A 71 2.11 -6.09 -5.92
CA TYR A 71 0.74 -5.73 -5.57
C TYR A 71 0.59 -5.53 -4.07
N ILE A 72 1.01 -6.50 -3.26
CA ILE A 72 0.96 -6.44 -1.80
C ILE A 72 1.81 -5.27 -1.28
N ARG A 73 3.00 -5.02 -1.84
CA ARG A 73 3.85 -3.89 -1.45
C ARG A 73 3.14 -2.57 -1.71
N GLY A 74 2.62 -2.39 -2.92
CA GLY A 74 1.86 -1.20 -3.27
C GLY A 74 0.58 -1.05 -2.44
N TYR A 75 -0.07 -2.15 -2.06
CA TYR A 75 -1.21 -2.11 -1.14
C TYR A 75 -0.77 -1.67 0.25
N PHE A 76 0.30 -2.26 0.77
CA PHE A 76 0.85 -1.94 2.07
C PHE A 76 1.29 -0.48 2.15
N ASP A 77 1.86 0.07 1.09
CA ASP A 77 2.30 1.46 1.07
C ASP A 77 1.15 2.47 1.08
N ALA A 78 0.03 2.15 0.41
CA ALA A 78 -1.18 2.96 0.41
C ALA A 78 -2.00 2.81 1.70
N GLU A 79 -2.34 1.58 2.07
CA GLU A 79 -3.38 1.26 3.05
C GLU A 79 -2.84 0.54 4.30
N GLY A 80 -1.60 0.06 4.22
CA GLY A 80 -0.98 -0.67 5.31
C GLY A 80 -0.57 0.23 6.47
N GLY A 81 -0.73 -0.28 7.69
CA GLY A 81 -0.28 0.36 8.90
C GLY A 81 0.84 -0.41 9.58
N ILE A 82 1.76 0.35 10.19
CA ILE A 82 2.89 -0.17 10.97
C ILE A 82 3.09 0.69 12.21
N SER A 83 3.44 0.06 13.34
CA SER A 83 3.79 0.75 14.58
C SER A 83 4.91 1.77 14.35
N GLN A 84 4.66 3.04 14.71
CA GLN A 84 5.56 4.16 14.44
C GLN A 84 6.66 4.35 15.52
N SER A 85 6.63 3.55 16.59
CA SER A 85 7.55 3.68 17.71
C SER A 85 8.02 2.33 18.23
N SER A 86 9.28 2.25 18.63
CA SER A 86 9.85 1.12 19.36
C SER A 86 9.25 0.93 20.75
N LYS A 87 8.60 1.98 21.30
CA LYS A 87 7.97 1.94 22.63
C LYS A 87 6.63 1.19 22.64
N VAL A 88 6.03 0.96 21.49
CA VAL A 88 4.77 0.21 21.37
C VAL A 88 5.02 -1.15 20.76
N ARG A 89 4.11 -2.10 21.03
CA ARG A 89 4.15 -3.42 20.42
C ARG A 89 4.20 -3.27 18.90
N PHE A 90 5.19 -3.90 18.29
CA PHE A 90 5.32 -3.91 16.84
C PHE A 90 4.14 -4.63 16.22
N TYR A 91 3.50 -3.97 15.26
CA TYR A 91 2.23 -4.39 14.69
C TYR A 91 2.18 -3.96 13.22
N ILE A 92 1.92 -4.92 12.32
CA ILE A 92 1.74 -4.69 10.89
C ILE A 92 0.31 -5.11 10.55
N TYR A 93 -0.43 -4.26 9.85
CA TYR A 93 -1.79 -4.53 9.43
C TYR A 93 -2.13 -3.94 8.06
N PHE A 94 -3.22 -4.44 7.49
CA PHE A 94 -3.84 -3.95 6.27
C PHE A 94 -5.29 -3.59 6.61
N CYS A 95 -5.79 -2.49 6.05
CA CYS A 95 -7.19 -2.09 6.20
C CYS A 95 -7.77 -1.56 4.90
N GLN A 96 -9.08 -1.68 4.72
CA GLN A 96 -9.81 -1.14 3.57
C GLN A 96 -11.31 -1.12 3.84
N LYS A 97 -12.04 -0.26 3.12
CA LYS A 97 -13.52 -0.22 3.17
C LYS A 97 -14.17 -1.36 2.38
N ASP A 98 -13.55 -1.73 1.27
CA ASP A 98 -13.91 -2.91 0.49
C ASP A 98 -13.29 -4.16 1.14
N LYS A 99 -14.15 -5.04 1.66
CA LYS A 99 -13.73 -6.29 2.30
C LYS A 99 -13.19 -7.30 1.28
N ILE A 100 -13.74 -7.35 0.08
CA ILE A 100 -13.36 -8.34 -0.94
C ILE A 100 -11.94 -8.04 -1.41
N ASP A 101 -11.66 -6.77 -1.70
CA ASP A 101 -10.33 -6.26 -2.00
C ASP A 101 -9.31 -6.58 -0.89
N LEU A 102 -9.71 -6.40 0.37
CA LEU A 102 -8.87 -6.72 1.52
C LEU A 102 -8.59 -8.23 1.68
N GLU A 103 -9.57 -9.09 1.41
CA GLU A 103 -9.35 -10.54 1.44
C GLU A 103 -8.46 -11.02 0.29
N GLU A 104 -8.50 -10.36 -0.87
CA GLU A 104 -7.62 -10.70 -1.99
C GLU A 104 -6.14 -10.52 -1.62
N VAL A 105 -5.77 -9.35 -1.07
CA VAL A 105 -4.38 -9.10 -0.64
C VAL A 105 -3.96 -10.07 0.48
N LYS A 106 -4.88 -10.44 1.35
CA LYS A 106 -4.65 -11.44 2.40
C LYS A 106 -4.40 -12.83 1.82
N ASN A 107 -5.13 -13.23 0.78
CA ASN A 107 -4.92 -14.50 0.10
C ASN A 107 -3.55 -14.54 -0.58
N TYR A 108 -3.15 -13.47 -1.29
CA TYR A 108 -1.80 -13.40 -1.86
C TYR A 108 -0.71 -13.48 -0.79
N LEU A 109 -0.90 -12.87 0.38
CA LEU A 109 0.03 -12.99 1.51
C LEU A 109 0.14 -14.44 2.00
N ILE A 110 -0.99 -15.12 2.18
CA ILE A 110 -1.05 -16.51 2.64
C ILE A 110 -0.37 -17.44 1.63
N GLU A 111 -0.64 -17.27 0.34
CA GLU A 111 0.01 -18.03 -0.74
C GLU A 111 1.52 -17.85 -0.77
N LEU A 112 2.03 -16.67 -0.41
CA LEU A 112 3.46 -16.40 -0.29
C LEU A 112 4.08 -16.96 1.01
N GLY A 113 3.28 -17.54 1.90
CA GLY A 113 3.71 -18.09 3.19
C GLY A 113 3.68 -17.09 4.34
N VAL A 114 3.10 -15.90 4.16
CA VAL A 114 2.93 -14.92 5.24
C VAL A 114 1.69 -15.27 6.05
N SER A 115 1.87 -15.61 7.33
CA SER A 115 0.74 -15.88 8.22
C SER A 115 0.02 -14.61 8.66
N CYS A 116 -1.29 -14.57 8.43
CA CYS A 116 -2.19 -13.46 8.77
C CYS A 116 -3.15 -13.80 9.93
N GLY A 117 -3.66 -12.77 10.58
CA GLY A 117 -4.75 -12.83 11.54
C GLY A 117 -6.12 -12.83 10.87
N VAL A 118 -7.17 -12.85 11.69
CA VAL A 118 -8.55 -12.79 11.20
C VAL A 118 -8.90 -11.39 10.72
N THR A 119 -9.71 -11.33 9.67
CA THR A 119 -10.29 -10.06 9.20
C THR A 119 -11.46 -9.70 10.08
N HIS A 120 -11.44 -8.50 10.65
CA HIS A 120 -12.46 -8.00 11.55
C HIS A 120 -12.64 -6.49 11.34
N ASN A 121 -13.73 -5.93 11.85
CA ASN A 121 -13.92 -4.49 11.90
C ASN A 121 -13.69 -3.99 13.34
N PRO A 122 -12.54 -3.36 13.65
CA PRO A 122 -12.25 -2.86 15.00
C PRO A 122 -13.07 -1.61 15.37
N SER A 123 -13.65 -0.93 14.39
CA SER A 123 -14.29 0.38 14.53
C SER A 123 -15.77 0.36 14.17
N LYS A 124 -16.45 -0.80 14.27
CA LYS A 124 -17.81 -1.04 13.74
C LYS A 124 -18.84 0.02 14.13
N LYS A 125 -18.71 0.65 15.30
CA LYS A 125 -19.59 1.71 15.78
C LYS A 125 -19.41 3.04 15.04
N VAL A 126 -18.19 3.36 14.60
CA VAL A 126 -17.81 4.65 14.00
C VAL A 126 -17.71 4.52 12.48
N ASP A 127 -17.12 3.42 11.99
CA ASP A 127 -17.02 3.09 10.58
C ASP A 127 -17.38 1.61 10.39
N PRO A 128 -18.63 1.28 10.00
CA PRO A 128 -19.09 -0.09 9.85
C PRO A 128 -18.42 -0.83 8.68
N ASN A 129 -17.71 -0.11 7.81
CA ASN A 129 -17.02 -0.69 6.65
C ASN A 129 -15.51 -0.73 6.83
N TYR A 130 -14.94 -0.25 7.93
CA TYR A 130 -13.48 -0.30 8.15
C TYR A 130 -13.01 -1.72 8.51
N TRP A 131 -12.64 -2.51 7.50
CA TRP A 131 -12.12 -3.86 7.69
C TRP A 131 -10.60 -3.84 7.89
N ARG A 132 -10.09 -4.77 8.71
CA ARG A 132 -8.67 -4.91 8.99
C ARG A 132 -8.28 -6.36 9.25
N PHE A 133 -7.09 -6.75 8.82
CA PHE A 133 -6.37 -7.92 9.35
C PHE A 133 -4.92 -7.55 9.67
N PHE A 134 -4.24 -8.39 10.45
CA PHE A 134 -2.85 -8.17 10.83
C PHE A 134 -1.92 -9.27 10.35
N ILE A 135 -0.64 -8.97 10.21
CA ILE A 135 0.40 -9.99 10.02
C ILE A 135 0.74 -10.57 11.39
N ARG A 136 0.78 -11.91 11.50
CA ARG A 136 1.17 -12.57 12.74
C ARG A 136 2.64 -12.34 13.02
N SER A 137 3.00 -12.22 14.29
CA SER A 137 4.38 -11.93 14.72
C SER A 137 5.42 -12.88 14.15
N LYS A 138 5.08 -14.17 14.04
CA LYS A 138 5.95 -15.20 13.43
C LYS A 138 6.35 -14.91 11.98
N SER A 139 5.60 -14.05 11.27
CA SER A 139 5.85 -13.71 9.87
C SER A 139 6.47 -12.32 9.69
N TYR A 140 6.72 -11.54 10.75
CA TYR A 140 7.21 -10.16 10.59
C TYR A 140 8.53 -10.09 9.83
N LYS A 141 9.52 -10.90 10.22
CA LYS A 141 10.81 -10.94 9.53
C LYS A 141 10.68 -11.39 8.07
N TYR A 142 9.82 -12.38 7.81
CA TYR A 142 9.58 -12.89 6.47
C TYR A 142 8.85 -11.86 5.59
N PHE A 143 7.85 -11.15 6.13
CA PHE A 143 7.16 -10.05 5.46
C PHE A 143 8.13 -8.92 5.12
N ALA A 144 8.94 -8.48 6.08
CA ALA A 144 9.93 -7.42 5.87
C ALA A 144 10.95 -7.79 4.78
N LYS A 145 11.36 -9.07 4.72
CA LYS A 145 12.32 -9.57 3.73
C LYS A 145 11.74 -9.72 2.32
N ILE A 146 10.53 -10.25 2.18
CA ILE A 146 9.96 -10.63 0.88
C ILE A 146 9.08 -9.53 0.30
N ILE A 147 8.22 -8.93 1.12
CA ILE A 147 7.31 -7.86 0.69
C ILE A 147 8.02 -6.52 0.80
N SER A 148 8.57 -6.19 1.97
CA SER A 148 9.14 -4.86 2.25
C SER A 148 8.13 -3.73 1.97
N SER A 149 8.62 -2.53 1.66
CA SER A 149 7.86 -1.32 1.36
C SER A 149 8.68 -0.46 0.40
N ASP A 150 8.03 0.34 -0.45
CA ASP A 150 8.69 1.40 -1.22
C ASP A 150 8.52 2.77 -0.54
N HIS A 151 7.70 2.86 0.52
CA HIS A 151 7.49 4.08 1.29
C HIS A 151 8.66 4.34 2.26
N PRO A 152 9.40 5.48 2.14
CA PRO A 152 10.63 5.71 2.89
C PRO A 152 10.51 5.58 4.41
N GLU A 153 9.36 5.98 4.98
CA GLU A 153 9.11 5.86 6.42
C GLU A 153 8.83 4.40 6.85
N LYS A 154 8.10 3.64 6.03
CA LYS A 154 7.74 2.26 6.35
C LYS A 154 8.93 1.32 6.20
N ILE A 155 9.81 1.56 5.24
CA ILE A 155 11.10 0.85 5.09
C ILE A 155 11.88 0.88 6.41
N LYS A 156 12.13 2.07 6.95
CA LYS A 156 12.88 2.26 8.21
C LYS A 156 12.27 1.51 9.38
N LEU A 157 10.95 1.45 9.45
CA LEU A 157 10.23 0.73 10.51
C LEU A 157 10.29 -0.79 10.33
N LEU A 158 10.27 -1.29 9.09
CA LEU A 158 10.42 -2.71 8.79
C LEU A 158 11.83 -3.22 9.07
N GLU A 159 12.85 -2.41 8.81
CA GLU A 159 14.26 -2.73 9.09
C GLU A 159 14.53 -3.05 10.56
N MET A 160 13.73 -2.51 11.49
CA MET A 160 13.79 -2.86 12.92
C MET A 160 13.50 -4.35 13.23
N LYS A 161 13.05 -5.13 12.23
CA LYS A 161 12.69 -6.56 12.37
C LYS A 161 13.52 -7.49 11.49
N ILE A 162 14.49 -6.97 10.74
CA ILE A 162 15.43 -7.77 9.94
C ILE A 162 16.62 -8.13 10.82
#